data_AF-A0A7Y0BT90-F1
#
_entry.id   AF-A0A7Y0BT90-F1
#
_cell.length_a   1.000
_cell.length_b   1.000
_cell.length_c   1.000
_cell.angle_alpha   90.00
_cell.angle_beta   90.00
_cell.angle_gamma   90.00
#
_symmetry.space_group_name_H-M   'P 1'
#
loop_
_entity.id
_entity.type
_entity.pdbx_description
1 polymer ?
#
loop_
_entity_poly.entity_id
_entity_poly.type
_entity_poly.pdbx_seq_one_letter_code
_entity_poly.pdbx_strand_id
1 'polypeptide(L)' 'MRSALFNLSPLHQDVFRMIRFDGLTIEAAAHKLGVTPEMVHEALVDVLLALGRANRS' A
#
# COMPACT_ATOMS: atom_id res chain seq x y z
N MET A 1 1.78 -9.91 11.34
CA MET A 1 1.06 -8.85 10.59
C MET A 1 1.39 -7.43 11.04
N ARG A 2 1.17 -7.03 12.31
CA ARG A 2 1.39 -5.65 12.77
C ARG A 2 2.82 -5.14 12.53
N SER A 3 3.82 -5.97 12.83
CA SER A 3 5.26 -5.70 12.63
C SER A 3 5.67 -5.56 11.16
N ALA A 4 4.97 -6.22 10.23
CA ALA A 4 5.28 -6.14 8.80
C ALA A 4 4.86 -4.79 8.20
N LEU A 5 3.77 -4.20 8.70
CA LEU A 5 3.32 -2.87 8.30
C LEU A 5 4.25 -1.76 8.81
N PHE A 6 4.89 -1.93 9.97
CA PHE A 6 5.86 -0.95 10.51
C PHE A 6 7.13 -0.83 9.68
N ASN A 7 7.51 -1.87 8.94
CA ASN A 7 8.69 -1.85 8.06
C ASN A 7 8.40 -1.29 6.66
N LEU A 8 7.14 -1.01 6.34
CA LEU A 8 6.76 -0.38 5.08
C LEU A 8 6.98 1.13 5.14
N SER A 9 7.42 1.72 4.04
CA SER A 9 7.59 3.18 3.98
C SER A 9 6.24 3.90 4.14
N PRO A 10 6.23 5.19 4.53
CA PRO A 10 4.98 5.95 4.70
C PRO A 10 4.06 5.89 3.49
N LEU A 11 4.62 5.95 2.27
CA LEU A 11 3.87 5.82 1.02
C LEU A 11 3.08 4.50 0.93
N HIS A 12 3.71 3.38 1.29
CA HIS A 12 3.07 2.06 1.27
C HIS A 12 1.94 1.96 2.28
N GLN A 13 2.13 2.53 3.47
CA GLN A 13 1.09 2.55 4.51
C GLN A 13 -0.10 3.40 4.07
N ASP A 14 0.15 4.56 3.47
CA ASP A 14 -0.90 5.45 2.96
C ASP A 14 -1.65 4.83 1.78
N VAL A 15 -0.94 4.24 0.81
CA VAL A 15 -1.55 3.51 -0.32
C VAL A 15 -2.43 2.38 0.18
N PHE A 16 -1.91 1.52 1.07
CA PHE A 16 -2.68 0.43 1.62
C PHE A 16 -3.90 0.92 2.40
N ARG A 17 -3.76 2.00 3.18
CA ARG A 17 -4.87 2.57 3.94
C ARG A 17 -5.97 3.09 3.03
N MET A 18 -5.60 3.92 2.04
CA MET A 18 -6.55 4.52 1.11
C MET A 18 -7.31 3.48 0.29
N ILE A 19 -6.64 2.43 -0.17
CA ILE A 19 -7.29 1.40 -0.98
C ILE A 19 -8.10 0.44 -0.10
N ARG A 20 -7.53 -0.07 0.99
CA ARG A 20 -8.16 -1.13 1.78
C ARG A 20 -9.24 -0.63 2.73
N PHE A 21 -9.06 0.53 3.34
CA PHE A 21 -9.97 1.07 4.35
C PHE A 21 -10.84 2.20 3.82
N ASP A 22 -10.29 3.10 3.00
CA ASP A 22 -11.06 4.21 2.44
C ASP A 22 -11.78 3.85 1.13
N GLY A 23 -11.44 2.70 0.50
CA GLY A 23 -12.09 2.19 -0.71
C GLY A 23 -11.77 2.97 -1.98
N LEU A 24 -10.67 3.73 -2.00
CA LEU A 24 -10.24 4.46 -3.18
C LEU A 24 -9.76 3.53 -4.29
N THR A 25 -9.98 3.92 -5.55
CA THR A 25 -9.31 3.32 -6.69
C THR A 25 -7.84 3.75 -6.74
N ILE A 26 -7.03 3.06 -7.53
CA ILE A 26 -5.60 3.37 -7.71
C ILE A 26 -5.43 4.79 -8.24
N GLU A 27 -6.26 5.19 -9.20
CA GLU A 27 -6.24 6.52 -9.83
C GLU A 27 -6.60 7.62 -8.82
N ALA A 28 -7.63 7.39 -8.01
CA ALA A 28 -8.04 8.35 -6.97
C ALA A 28 -6.96 8.50 -5.89
N ALA A 29 -6.32 7.41 -5.48
CA ALA A 29 -5.22 7.44 -4.53
C ALA A 29 -3.98 8.14 -5.13
N ALA A 30 -3.64 7.87 -6.39
CA ALA A 30 -2.53 8.51 -7.09
C ALA A 30 -2.71 10.02 -7.19
N HIS A 31 -3.91 10.46 -7.61
CA HIS A 31 -4.26 11.88 -7.64
C HIS A 31 -4.14 12.54 -6.27
N LYS A 32 -4.61 11.86 -5.20
CA LYS A 32 -4.56 12.39 -3.83
C LYS A 32 -3.14 12.46 -3.26
N LEU A 33 -2.26 11.55 -3.66
CA LEU A 33 -0.87 11.46 -3.21
C LEU A 33 0.09 12.27 -4.08
N GLY A 34 -0.35 12.81 -5.21
CA GLY A 34 0.50 13.56 -6.14
C GLY A 34 1.55 12.69 -6.84
N VAL A 35 1.23 11.41 -7.06
CA VAL A 35 2.10 10.42 -7.72
C VAL A 35 1.38 9.79 -8.91
N THR A 36 2.06 8.96 -9.70
CA THR A 36 1.43 8.27 -10.82
C THR A 36 0.66 7.01 -10.36
N PRO A 37 -0.36 6.56 -11.11
CA PRO A 37 -1.06 5.31 -10.83
C PRO A 37 -0.12 4.08 -10.75
N GLU A 38 0.93 4.05 -11.57
CA GLU A 38 1.93 2.98 -11.57
C GLU A 38 2.66 2.90 -10.23
N MET A 39 3.06 4.04 -9.67
CA MET A 39 3.72 4.09 -8.35
C MET A 39 2.79 3.59 -7.23
N VAL A 40 1.50 3.91 -7.30
CA VAL A 40 0.51 3.41 -6.34
C VAL A 40 0.32 1.90 -6.49
N HIS A 41 0.26 1.40 -7.72
CA HIS A 41 0.16 -0.02 -7.99
C HIS A 41 1.38 -0.79 -7.47
N GLU A 42 2.61 -0.31 -7.75
CA GLU A 42 3.85 -0.90 -7.23
C GLU A 42 3.88 -0.93 -5.70
N ALA A 43 3.58 0.20 -5.06
CA ALA A 43 3.51 0.28 -3.60
C ALA A 43 2.48 -0.70 -3.01
N LEU A 44 1.33 -0.88 -3.68
CA LEU A 44 0.33 -1.85 -3.23
C LEU A 44 0.84 -3.30 -3.36
N VAL A 45 1.50 -3.65 -4.47
CA VAL A 45 2.08 -4.98 -4.67
C VAL A 45 3.12 -5.28 -3.57
N ASP A 46 3.99 -4.31 -3.28
CA ASP A 46 5.01 -4.46 -2.23
C ASP A 46 4.40 -4.69 -0.85
N VAL A 47 3.31 -3.98 -0.52
CA VAL A 47 2.54 -4.22 0.71
C VAL A 47 2.00 -5.65 0.75
N LEU A 48 1.37 -6.12 -0.32
CA LEU A 48 0.77 -7.45 -0.38
C LEU A 48 1.84 -8.55 -0.26
N LEU A 49 3.00 -8.38 -0.89
CA LEU A 49 4.13 -9.29 -0.75
C LEU A 49 4.69 -9.30 0.67
N ALA A 50 4.81 -8.15 1.32
CA ALA A 50 5.27 -8.05 2.71
C ALA A 50 4.30 -8.76 3.67
N LEU A 51 2.99 -8.55 3.50
CA LEU A 51 1.96 -9.24 4.29
C LEU A 51 1.97 -10.74 4.03
N GLY A 52 2.09 -11.16 2.78
CA GLY A 52 2.16 -12.57 2.39
C GLY A 52 3.40 -13.30 2.91
N ARG A 53 4.53 -12.61 3.10
CA ARG A 53 5.72 -13.14 3.77
C ARG A 53 5.51 -13.27 5.27
N ALA A 54 4.99 -12.22 5.91
CA ALA A 54 4.74 -12.19 7.34
C ALA A 54 3.66 -13.17 7.83
N ASN A 55 2.78 -13.65 6.94
CA ASN A 55 1.76 -14.65 7.26
C ASN A 55 2.27 -16.10 7.13
N ARG A 56 3.44 -16.29 6.51
CA ARG A 56 4.12 -17.60 6.36
C ARG A 56 5.23 -17.81 7.39
N SER A 57 5.52 -16.78 8.19
CA SER A 57 6.50 -16.78 9.27
C SER A 57 5.79 -17.03 10.60
#